data_AF-A0A450TPD6-F1
#
_entry.id   AF-A0A450TPD6-F1
#
_cell.length_a   1.000
_cell.length_b   1.000
_cell.length_c   1.000
_cell.angle_alpha   90.00
_cell.angle_beta   90.00
_cell.angle_gamma   90.00
#
_symmetry.space_group_name_H-M   'P 1'
#
loop_
_entity.id
_entity.type
_entity.pdbx_description
1 polymer ?
#
loop_
_entity_poly.entity_id
_entity_poly.type
_entity_poly.pdbx_seq_one_letter_code
_entity_poly.pdbx_strand_id
1 'polypeptide(L)' 'MTNQQTDTYDSPWKEVLEHALPEFMAFYFPKAHGQIDWAKGYGFRNTELRQIVR' A
#
# COMPACT_ATOMS: atom_id res chain seq x y z
N MET A 1 -5.35 -26.36 -2.70
CA MET A 1 -6.09 -25.65 -1.63
C MET A 1 -5.09 -24.89 -0.76
N THR A 2 -4.57 -23.73 -1.19
CA THR A 2 -3.50 -23.03 -0.42
C THR A 2 -3.41 -21.52 -0.64
N ASN A 3 -4.44 -20.83 -1.15
CA ASN A 3 -4.32 -19.37 -1.42
C ASN A 3 -5.44 -18.49 -0.83
N GLN A 4 -6.32 -19.01 0.04
CA GLN A 4 -7.41 -18.21 0.64
C GLN A 4 -7.08 -17.64 2.03
N GLN A 5 -6.16 -18.24 2.78
CA GLN A 5 -5.84 -17.78 4.14
C GLN A 5 -5.01 -16.49 4.15
N THR A 6 -4.07 -16.34 3.20
CA THR A 6 -3.24 -15.14 3.06
C THR A 6 -4.03 -13.91 2.64
N ASP A 7 -4.98 -14.06 1.71
CA ASP A 7 -5.83 -12.92 1.30
C ASP A 7 -6.66 -12.38 2.47
N THR A 8 -7.19 -13.26 3.33
CA THR A 8 -7.99 -12.85 4.50
C THR A 8 -7.13 -12.18 5.57
N TYR A 9 -5.88 -12.62 5.74
CA TYR A 9 -4.94 -12.02 6.69
C TYR A 9 -4.42 -10.66 6.20
N ASP A 10 -4.38 -10.47 4.87
CA ASP A 10 -3.86 -9.25 4.28
C ASP A 10 -4.90 -8.13 4.07
N SER A 11 -6.19 -8.48 4.06
CA SER A 11 -7.28 -7.50 3.88
C SER A 11 -7.21 -6.31 4.85
N PRO A 12 -7.00 -6.49 6.17
CA PRO A 12 -7.08 -5.36 7.10
C PRO A 12 -5.96 -4.34 6.92
N TRP A 13 -4.73 -4.79 6.66
CA TRP A 13 -3.61 -3.85 6.47
C TRP A 13 -3.65 -3.19 5.09
N LYS A 14 -4.16 -3.89 4.07
CA LYS A 14 -4.39 -3.30 2.74
C LYS A 14 -5.42 -2.17 2.81
N GLU A 15 -6.55 -2.40 3.48
CA GLU A 15 -7.58 -1.38 3.70
C GLU A 15 -7.03 -0.14 4.42
N VAL A 16 -6.21 -0.33 5.45
CA VAL A 16 -5.58 0.79 6.17
C VAL A 16 -4.63 1.57 5.25
N LEU A 17 -3.83 0.89 4.42
CA LEU A 17 -2.96 1.56 3.47
C LEU A 17 -3.74 2.31 2.38
N GLU A 18 -4.90 1.80 1.94
CA GLU A 18 -5.75 2.52 0.99
C GLU A 18 -6.20 3.89 1.51
N HIS A 19 -6.35 4.03 2.83
CA HIS A 19 -6.79 5.27 3.46
C HIS A 19 -5.65 6.11 4.05
N ALA A 20 -4.54 5.50 4.44
CA ALA A 20 -3.46 6.14 5.19
C ALA A 20 -2.09 6.08 4.48
N LEU A 21 -2.07 5.92 3.16
CA LEU A 21 -0.82 5.89 2.38
C LEU A 21 0.06 7.14 2.58
N PRO A 22 -0.46 8.39 2.58
CA PRO A 22 0.35 9.58 2.78
C PRO A 22 1.03 9.58 4.15
N GLU A 23 0.28 9.27 5.20
CA GLU A 23 0.77 9.21 6.58
C GLU A 23 1.81 8.10 6.74
N PHE A 24 1.57 6.94 6.14
CA PHE A 24 2.52 5.83 6.10
C PHE A 24 3.83 6.24 5.39
N MET A 25 3.73 6.87 4.23
CA MET A 25 4.88 7.35 3.47
C MET A 25 5.63 8.47 4.21
N ALA A 26 4.93 9.36 4.91
CA ALA A 26 5.54 10.40 5.72
C ALA A 26 6.36 9.80 6.88
N PHE A 27 5.86 8.75 7.52
CA PHE A 27 6.51 8.12 8.67
C PHE A 27 7.74 7.29 8.28
N TYR A 28 7.59 6.39 7.29
CA TYR A 28 8.66 5.44 6.93
C TYR A 28 9.57 5.96 5.81
N PHE A 29 9.08 6.83 4.92
CA PHE A 29 9.79 7.27 3.73
C PHE A 29 9.72 8.80 3.51
N PRO A 30 10.15 9.61 4.49
CA PRO A 30 9.93 11.07 4.47
C PRO A 30 10.52 11.76 3.23
N LYS A 31 11.67 11.26 2.73
CA LYS A 31 12.30 11.78 1.50
C LYS A 31 11.46 11.52 0.25
N ALA A 32 10.84 10.35 0.14
CA ALA A 32 9.97 10.02 -0.99
C ALA A 32 8.62 10.74 -0.87
N HIS A 33 8.06 10.81 0.35
CA HIS A 33 6.85 11.55 0.63
C HIS A 33 6.94 13.02 0.16
N GLY A 34 8.06 13.71 0.40
CA GLY A 34 8.26 15.09 -0.04
C GLY A 34 8.39 15.28 -1.56
N GLN A 35 8.54 14.19 -2.33
CA GLN A 35 8.62 14.23 -3.79
C GLN A 35 7.27 13.95 -4.46
N ILE A 36 6.27 13.50 -3.70
CA ILE A 36 4.94 13.16 -4.19
C ILE A 36 4.04 14.39 -4.03
N ASP A 37 3.36 14.76 -5.11
CA ASP A 37 2.36 15.82 -5.10
C ASP A 37 1.00 15.26 -4.68
N TRP A 38 0.77 15.21 -3.36
CA TRP A 38 -0.44 14.64 -2.76
C TRP A 38 -1.73 15.39 -3.13
N ALA A 39 -1.63 16.65 -3.54
CA ALA A 39 -2.80 17.46 -3.93
C ALA A 39 -3.43 16.98 -5.25
N LYS A 40 -2.70 16.23 -6.09
CA LYS A 40 -3.22 15.61 -7.32
C LYS A 40 -4.04 14.35 -7.06
N GLY A 41 -4.09 13.88 -5.81
CA GLY A 41 -4.66 12.60 -5.45
C GLY A 41 -3.79 11.43 -5.93
N TYR A 42 -4.08 10.24 -5.40
CA TYR A 42 -3.43 9.00 -5.79
C TYR A 42 -4.48 7.90 -5.86
N GLY A 43 -4.27 6.92 -6.72
CA GLY A 43 -5.14 5.77 -6.86
C GLY A 43 -4.36 4.48 -6.61
N PHE A 44 -4.90 3.60 -5.78
CA PHE A 44 -4.36 2.26 -5.63
C PHE A 44 -4.66 1.47 -6.89
N ARG A 45 -3.60 1.15 -7.63
CA ARG A 45 -3.72 0.19 -8.72
C ARG A 45 -3.77 -1.19 -8.09
N ASN A 46 -4.95 -1.82 -8.15
CA ASN A 46 -5.19 -3.23 -7.80
C ASN A 46 -4.48 -4.20 -8.76
N THR A 47 -3.18 -3.97 -8.94
CA THR A 47 -2.25 -4.96 -9.47
C THR A 47 -1.76 -5.65 -8.22
N GLU A 48 -2.29 -6.83 -7.96
CA GLU A 48 -1.84 -7.67 -6.85
C GLU A 48 -0.31 -7.59 -6.76
N LEU A 49 0.21 -7.34 -5.56
CA LEU A 49 1.64 -7.34 -5.20
C LEU A 49 2.26 -8.75 -5.37
N ARG A 50 1.91 -9.49 -6.44
CA ARG A 50 2.47 -10.79 -6.74
C ARG A 50 3.91 -10.58 -7.20
N GLN A 51 4.80 -10.87 -6.25
CA GLN A 51 6.20 -11.21 -6.44
C GLN A 51 7.16 -10.04 -6.65
N ILE A 52 7.38 -9.28 -5.57
CA ILE A 52 8.71 -8.71 -5.32
C ILE A 52 9.31 -9.46 -4.14
N VAL A 53 9.51 -10.77 -4.30
CA VAL A 53 10.48 -11.54 -3.51
C VAL A 53 11.32 -12.29 -4.53
N ARG A 54 12.54 -11.81 -4.74
CA ARG A 54 13.61 -12.58 -5.36
C ARG A 54 14.86 -12.41 -4.52
#